data_AF-A0A7X5N233-F1
#
_entry.id   AF-A0A7X5N233-F1
#
_cell.length_a   1.000
_cell.length_b   1.000
_cell.length_c   1.000
_cell.angle_alpha   90.00
_cell.angle_beta   90.00
_cell.angle_gamma   90.00
#
_symmetry.space_group_name_H-M   'P 1'
#
loop_
_entity.id
_entity.type
_entity.pdbx_description
1 polymer ?
#
loop_
_entity_poly.entity_id
_entity_poly.type
_entity_poly.pdbx_seq_one_letter_code
_entity_poly.pdbx_strand_id
1 'polypeptide(L)'
;VLAQEAIANFGAAREHFVAFIETNWDHARLADVPHLLGEVGGALRILELPQAADYLEGVRRYVDLELIGKQRVPSGRQLDTLADAMASLEYYLEALRERRPGREEILDITRNSLETLRYWPLPSGQPSDLPVGADQPGSVAEP
;
A
#
# COMPACT_ATOMS: atom_id res chain seq x y z
N VAL A 1 10.98 20.64 1.35
CA VAL A 1 10.46 20.24 2.67
C VAL A 1 9.34 19.22 2.49
N LEU A 2 8.22 19.60 1.86
CA LEU A 2 7.07 18.71 1.68
C LEU A 2 7.37 17.33 1.04
N ALA A 3 8.17 17.27 -0.04
CA ALA A 3 8.57 16.00 -0.65
C ALA A 3 9.47 15.14 0.26
N GLN A 4 10.28 15.75 1.13
CA GLN A 4 11.13 15.04 2.07
C GLN A 4 10.30 14.44 3.22
N GLU A 5 9.29 15.16 3.69
CA GLU A 5 8.32 14.67 4.67
C GLU A 5 7.49 13.53 4.10
N ALA A 6 7.05 13.65 2.84
CA ALA A 6 6.35 12.58 2.13
C ALA A 6 7.19 11.28 2.07
N ILE A 7 8.49 11.37 1.75
CA ILE A 7 9.39 10.22 1.76
C ILE A 7 9.54 9.63 3.17
N ALA A 8 9.72 10.48 4.19
CA ALA A 8 9.88 10.01 5.57
C ALA A 8 8.62 9.28 6.08
N ASN A 9 7.44 9.85 5.85
CA ASN A 9 6.16 9.24 6.24
C ASN A 9 5.90 7.94 5.47
N PHE A 10 6.26 7.89 4.18
CA PHE A 10 6.14 6.68 3.39
C PHE A 10 7.08 5.57 3.90
N GLY A 11 8.32 5.92 4.24
CA GLY A 11 9.29 5.01 4.84
C GLY A 11 8.79 4.42 6.17
N ALA A 12 8.23 5.26 7.05
CA ALA A 12 7.62 4.80 8.30
C ALA A 12 6.45 3.83 8.03
N ALA A 13 5.56 4.14 7.08
CA ALA A 13 4.47 3.24 6.71
C ALA A 13 4.99 1.86 6.22
N ARG A 14 6.09 1.84 5.45
CA ARG A 14 6.74 0.60 5.01
C ARG A 14 7.29 -0.22 6.18
N GLU A 15 7.90 0.42 7.17
CA GLU A 15 8.40 -0.27 8.37
C GLU A 15 7.27 -0.96 9.14
N HIS A 16 6.12 -0.30 9.28
CA HIS A 16 4.92 -0.90 9.87
C HIS A 16 4.43 -2.14 9.10
N PHE A 17 4.50 -2.11 7.78
CA PHE A 17 4.18 -3.26 6.93
C PHE A 17 5.16 -4.42 7.09
N VAL A 18 6.46 -4.14 7.17
CA VAL A 18 7.47 -5.17 7.43
C VAL A 18 7.22 -5.79 8.80
N ALA A 19 6.98 -4.95 9.82
CA ALA A 19 6.65 -5.43 11.16
C ALA A 19 5.40 -6.31 11.17
N PHE A 20 4.34 -5.96 10.44
CA PHE A 20 3.14 -6.79 10.29
C PHE A 20 3.45 -8.21 9.81
N ILE A 21 4.34 -8.35 8.82
CA ILE A 21 4.75 -9.66 8.27
C ILE A 21 5.61 -10.42 9.29
N GLU A 22 6.60 -9.75 9.88
CA GLU A 22 7.58 -10.36 10.80
C GLU A 22 6.97 -10.78 12.15
N THR A 23 5.85 -10.16 12.54
CA THR A 23 5.15 -10.43 13.81
C THR A 23 3.99 -11.40 13.66
N ASN A 24 4.07 -12.30 12.65
CA ASN A 24 3.05 -13.30 12.37
C ASN A 24 1.67 -12.67 12.15
N TRP A 25 1.62 -11.63 11.30
CA TRP A 25 0.40 -10.94 10.88
C TRP A 25 -0.31 -10.18 12.01
N ASP A 26 0.44 -9.55 12.92
CA ASP A 26 -0.14 -8.68 13.96
C ASP A 26 -0.71 -7.40 13.33
N HIS A 27 -2.02 -7.39 13.09
CA HIS A 27 -2.73 -6.26 12.47
C HIS A 27 -2.61 -4.95 13.25
N ALA A 28 -2.28 -5.00 14.56
CA ALA A 28 -2.03 -3.78 15.33
C ALA A 28 -0.83 -2.99 14.80
N ARG A 29 0.11 -3.65 14.13
CA ARG A 29 1.26 -3.00 13.48
C ARG A 29 0.87 -2.06 12.35
N LEU A 30 -0.31 -2.25 11.75
CA LEU A 30 -0.78 -1.43 10.63
C LEU A 30 -1.58 -0.20 11.06
N ALA A 31 -1.84 0.00 12.36
CA ALA A 31 -2.75 1.04 12.85
C ALA A 31 -2.43 2.46 12.34
N ASP A 32 -1.14 2.80 12.24
CA ASP A 32 -0.70 4.13 11.82
C ASP A 32 -0.58 4.27 10.29
N VAL A 33 -0.57 3.16 9.54
CA VAL A 33 -0.32 3.14 8.10
C VAL A 33 -1.34 3.98 7.32
N PRO A 34 -2.67 3.87 7.54
CA PRO A 34 -3.64 4.68 6.80
C PRO A 34 -3.48 6.20 7.04
N HIS A 35 -3.04 6.59 8.23
CA HIS A 35 -2.78 7.99 8.56
C HIS A 35 -1.54 8.49 7.82
N LEU A 36 -0.41 7.79 7.93
CA LEU A 36 0.85 8.14 7.25
C LEU A 36 0.67 8.23 5.73
N LEU A 37 0.03 7.23 5.11
CA LEU A 37 -0.26 7.27 3.67
C LEU A 37 -1.21 8.42 3.31
N GLY A 38 -2.13 8.79 4.21
CA GLY A 38 -2.99 9.96 4.03
C GLY A 38 -2.19 11.27 3.97
N GLU A 39 -1.20 11.44 4.84
CA GLU A 39 -0.33 12.62 4.85
C GLU A 39 0.52 12.72 3.58
N VAL A 40 1.10 11.60 3.14
CA VAL A 40 1.86 11.52 1.88
C VAL A 40 0.94 11.88 0.68
N GLY A 41 -0.30 11.37 0.66
CA GLY A 41 -1.27 11.68 -0.38
C GLY A 41 -1.69 13.15 -0.38
N GLY A 42 -1.83 13.75 0.80
CA GLY A 42 -2.07 15.19 0.96
C GLY A 42 -0.91 16.02 0.41
N ALA A 43 0.33 15.65 0.74
CA ALA A 43 1.54 16.30 0.23
C ALA A 43 1.60 16.24 -1.31
N LEU A 44 1.33 15.08 -1.91
CA LEU A 44 1.31 14.92 -3.37
C LEU A 44 0.24 15.80 -4.04
N ARG A 45 -0.94 15.96 -3.43
CA ARG A 45 -1.99 16.86 -3.96
C ARG A 45 -1.57 18.33 -3.92
N ILE A 46 -0.90 18.76 -2.85
CA ILE A 46 -0.36 20.13 -2.74
C ILE A 46 0.73 20.37 -3.79
N LEU A 47 1.50 19.35 -4.14
CA LEU A 47 2.52 19.39 -5.21
C LEU A 47 1.93 19.28 -6.63
N GLU A 48 0.59 19.30 -6.77
CA GLU A 48 -0.10 19.14 -8.05
C GLU A 48 0.19 17.80 -8.76
N LEU A 49 0.36 16.72 -7.98
CA LEU A 49 0.59 15.36 -8.45
C LEU A 49 -0.62 14.43 -8.15
N PRO A 50 -1.80 14.69 -8.74
CA PRO A 50 -3.04 13.99 -8.37
C PRO A 50 -2.99 12.49 -8.69
N GLN A 51 -2.35 12.09 -9.80
CA GLN A 51 -2.26 10.69 -10.19
C GLN A 51 -1.55 9.83 -9.14
N ALA A 52 -0.37 10.27 -8.66
CA ALA A 52 0.35 9.57 -7.62
C ALA A 52 -0.44 9.54 -6.30
N ALA A 53 -1.13 10.64 -5.97
CA ALA A 53 -1.98 10.71 -4.79
C ALA A 53 -3.16 9.73 -4.84
N ASP A 54 -3.73 9.48 -6.02
CA ASP A 54 -4.85 8.57 -6.19
C ASP A 54 -4.41 7.10 -6.15
N TYR A 55 -3.23 6.77 -6.68
CA TYR A 55 -2.64 5.43 -6.49
C TYR A 55 -2.32 5.15 -5.02
N LEU A 56 -1.76 6.14 -4.32
CA LEU A 56 -1.51 6.03 -2.89
C LEU A 56 -2.80 5.84 -2.08
N GLU A 57 -3.89 6.52 -2.46
CA GLU A 57 -5.22 6.31 -1.89
C GLU A 57 -5.71 4.87 -2.13
N GLY A 58 -5.39 4.27 -3.29
CA GLY A 58 -5.68 2.87 -3.57
C GLY A 58 -4.99 1.92 -2.58
N VAL A 59 -3.69 2.12 -2.34
CA VAL A 59 -2.91 1.36 -1.34
C VAL A 59 -3.50 1.58 0.05
N ARG A 60 -3.75 2.83 0.44
CA ARG A 60 -4.32 3.21 1.74
C ARG A 60 -5.63 2.49 2.00
N ARG A 61 -6.55 2.49 1.03
CA ARG A 61 -7.84 1.78 1.15
C ARG A 61 -7.70 0.28 1.22
N TYR A 62 -6.73 -0.31 0.51
CA TYR A 62 -6.45 -1.75 0.63
C TYR A 62 -6.06 -2.11 2.06
N VAL A 63 -5.14 -1.35 2.65
CA VAL A 63 -4.71 -1.54 4.04
C VAL A 63 -5.86 -1.38 5.02
N ASP A 64 -6.55 -0.24 4.93
CA ASP A 64 -7.60 0.13 5.86
C ASP A 64 -8.77 -0.86 5.83
N LEU A 65 -9.21 -1.24 4.63
CA LEU A 65 -10.40 -2.07 4.47
C LEU A 65 -10.11 -3.58 4.60
N GLU A 66 -9.03 -4.06 3.97
CA GLU A 66 -8.76 -5.51 3.91
C GLU A 66 -7.91 -5.95 5.10
N LEU A 67 -6.79 -5.28 5.33
CA LEU A 67 -5.83 -5.73 6.34
C LEU A 67 -6.26 -5.32 7.74
N ILE A 68 -6.81 -4.11 7.93
CA ILE A 68 -7.24 -3.65 9.25
C ILE A 68 -8.71 -4.01 9.49
N GLY A 69 -9.61 -3.53 8.63
CA GLY A 69 -11.06 -3.66 8.82
C GLY A 69 -11.54 -5.11 8.82
N LYS A 70 -11.05 -5.95 7.90
CA LYS A 70 -11.41 -7.38 7.83
C LYS A 70 -10.39 -8.30 8.50
N GLN A 71 -9.26 -7.79 9.00
CA GLN A 71 -8.15 -8.59 9.52
C GLN A 71 -7.74 -9.74 8.56
N ARG A 72 -7.68 -9.44 7.26
CA ARG A 72 -7.28 -10.44 6.27
C ARG A 72 -5.77 -10.60 6.25
N VAL A 73 -5.33 -11.86 6.31
CA VAL A 73 -3.96 -12.23 5.97
C VAL A 73 -3.85 -12.36 4.44
N PRO A 74 -2.99 -11.57 3.77
CA PRO A 74 -2.82 -11.65 2.33
C PRO A 74 -2.10 -12.96 1.94
N SER A 75 -2.52 -13.57 0.83
CA SER A 75 -1.74 -14.66 0.21
C SER A 75 -0.36 -14.16 -0.24
N GLY A 76 0.60 -15.07 -0.42
CA GLY A 76 1.95 -14.70 -0.91
C GLY A 76 1.91 -13.85 -2.19
N ARG A 77 1.05 -14.22 -3.15
CA ARG A 77 0.85 -13.43 -4.37
C ARG A 77 0.30 -12.02 -4.11
N GLN A 78 -0.66 -11.87 -3.20
CA GLN A 78 -1.19 -10.55 -2.84
C GLN A 78 -0.13 -9.71 -2.12
N LEU A 79 0.69 -10.35 -1.29
CA LEU A 79 1.80 -9.70 -0.61
C LEU A 79 2.83 -9.19 -1.62
N ASP A 80 3.26 -10.02 -2.56
CA ASP A 80 4.18 -9.63 -3.64
C ASP A 80 3.62 -8.45 -4.44
N THR A 81 2.35 -8.54 -4.83
CA THR A 81 1.67 -7.47 -5.59
C THR A 81 1.63 -6.15 -4.80
N LEU A 82 1.37 -6.21 -3.49
CA LEU A 82 1.36 -5.05 -2.62
C LEU A 82 2.77 -4.48 -2.41
N ALA A 83 3.77 -5.36 -2.28
CA ALA A 83 5.18 -4.97 -2.17
C ALA A 83 5.64 -4.23 -3.44
N ASP A 84 5.26 -4.71 -4.63
CA ASP A 84 5.53 -4.04 -5.91
C ASP A 84 4.89 -2.64 -5.97
N ALA A 85 3.63 -2.51 -5.49
CA ALA A 85 2.96 -1.22 -5.41
C ALA A 85 3.68 -0.25 -4.45
N MET A 86 4.09 -0.71 -3.27
CA MET A 86 4.80 0.11 -2.29
C MET A 86 6.20 0.50 -2.77
N ALA A 87 6.95 -0.45 -3.33
CA ALA A 87 8.30 -0.20 -3.83
C ALA A 87 8.31 0.78 -5.01
N SER A 88 7.37 0.65 -5.95
CA SER A 88 7.23 1.59 -7.06
C SER A 88 6.85 3.01 -6.60
N LEU A 89 5.96 3.13 -5.61
CA LEU A 89 5.63 4.44 -5.02
C LEU A 89 6.81 5.07 -4.28
N GLU A 90 7.57 4.29 -3.52
CA GLU A 90 8.79 4.77 -2.86
C GLU A 90 9.80 5.28 -3.89
N TYR A 91 10.07 4.48 -4.91
CA TYR A 91 11.01 4.83 -5.96
C TYR A 91 10.55 6.08 -6.74
N TYR A 92 9.24 6.24 -6.96
CA TYR A 92 8.67 7.46 -7.52
C TYR A 92 8.93 8.68 -6.64
N LEU A 93 8.71 8.58 -5.32
CA LEU A 93 8.95 9.68 -4.37
C LEU A 93 10.45 10.07 -4.33
N GLU A 94 11.35 9.09 -4.37
CA GLU A 94 12.79 9.35 -4.47
C GLU A 94 13.16 10.05 -5.78
N ALA A 95 12.65 9.55 -6.91
CA ALA A 95 12.86 10.15 -8.23
C ALA A 95 12.27 11.56 -8.33
N LEU A 96 11.17 11.84 -7.63
CA LEU A 96 10.58 13.17 -7.50
C LEU A 96 11.53 14.11 -6.75
N ARG A 97 12.09 13.67 -5.61
CA ARG A 97 13.08 14.44 -4.84
C ARG A 97 14.33 14.77 -5.66
N GLU A 98 14.84 13.79 -6.40
CA GLU A 98 16.03 13.93 -7.23
C GLU A 98 15.77 14.67 -8.56
N ARG A 99 14.51 15.05 -8.83
CA ARG A 99 14.09 15.69 -10.09
C ARG A 99 14.43 14.87 -11.34
N ARG A 100 14.44 13.54 -11.24
CA ARG A 100 14.69 12.64 -12.38
C ARG A 100 13.62 12.81 -13.47
N PRO A 101 13.98 12.90 -14.75
CA PRO A 101 13.02 12.89 -15.85
C PRO A 101 12.41 11.49 -16.02
N GLY A 102 11.18 11.40 -16.58
CA GLY A 102 10.53 10.13 -16.90
C GLY A 102 10.06 9.31 -15.69
N ARG A 103 10.03 9.91 -14.48
CA ARG A 103 9.58 9.25 -13.25
C ARG A 103 8.14 8.75 -13.32
N GLU A 104 7.32 9.34 -14.18
CA GLU A 104 5.92 9.00 -14.36
C GLU A 104 5.74 7.54 -14.81
N GLU A 105 6.68 7.00 -15.57
CA GLU A 105 6.69 5.58 -16.01
C GLU A 105 6.80 4.61 -14.82
N ILE A 106 7.37 5.04 -13.69
CA ILE A 106 7.45 4.22 -12.47
C ILE A 106 6.04 3.88 -11.96
N LEU A 107 5.08 4.80 -12.14
CA LEU A 107 3.72 4.63 -11.63
C LEU A 107 2.91 3.58 -12.40
N ASP A 108 3.38 3.11 -13.57
CA ASP A 108 2.72 2.03 -14.30
C ASP A 108 2.75 0.72 -13.52
N ILE A 109 3.84 0.46 -12.78
CA ILE A 109 3.94 -0.68 -11.87
C ILE A 109 2.88 -0.56 -10.77
N THR A 110 2.79 0.61 -10.12
CA THR A 110 1.79 0.86 -9.07
C THR A 110 0.37 0.65 -9.60
N ARG A 111 0.07 1.17 -10.79
CA ARG A 111 -1.22 1.01 -11.45
C ARG A 111 -1.58 -0.46 -11.65
N ASN A 112 -0.69 -1.22 -12.28
CA ASN A 112 -0.90 -2.64 -12.57
C ASN A 112 -1.08 -3.48 -11.30
N SER A 113 -0.29 -3.18 -10.26
CA SER A 113 -0.44 -3.83 -8.95
C SER A 113 -1.79 -3.53 -8.31
N LEU A 114 -2.24 -2.27 -8.34
CA LEU A 114 -3.56 -1.90 -7.79
C LEU A 114 -4.71 -2.49 -8.61
N GLU A 115 -4.60 -2.59 -9.94
CA GLU A 115 -5.59 -3.28 -10.78
C GLU A 115 -5.69 -4.76 -10.41
N THR A 116 -4.54 -5.41 -10.17
CA THR A 116 -4.46 -6.80 -9.72
C THR A 116 -5.10 -6.99 -8.34
N LEU A 117 -4.87 -6.04 -7.43
CA LEU A 117 -5.52 -6.00 -6.11
C LEU A 117 -6.99 -5.55 -6.19
N ARG A 118 -7.49 -5.11 -7.36
CA ARG A 118 -8.86 -4.56 -7.55
C ARG A 118 -9.12 -3.27 -6.76
N TYR A 119 -8.06 -2.50 -6.50
CA TYR A 119 -8.11 -1.16 -5.90
C TYR A 119 -7.79 -0.05 -6.91
N TRP A 120 -7.69 -0.40 -8.19
CA TRP A 120 -7.69 0.55 -9.30
C TRP A 120 -8.62 0.09 -10.43
N PRO A 121 -9.48 0.97 -10.99
CA PRO A 121 -9.82 2.31 -10.49
C PRO A 121 -10.34 2.27 -9.05
N LEU A 122 -10.25 3.39 -8.33
CA LEU A 122 -10.65 3.44 -6.92
C LEU A 122 -12.10 2.95 -6.76
N PRO A 123 -12.36 1.96 -5.87
CA PRO A 123 -13.70 1.40 -5.72
C PRO A 123 -14.65 2.44 -5.12
N SER A 124 -15.84 2.57 -5.71
CA SER A 124 -16.91 3.51 -5.30
C SER A 124 -17.57 3.15 -3.96
N GLY A 125 -17.38 1.92 -3.47
CA GLY A 125 -17.94 1.41 -2.22
C GLY A 125 -17.95 -0.12 -2.16
N GLN A 126 -17.93 -0.62 -0.93
CA GLN A 126 -17.73 -2.01 -0.45
C GLN A 126 -16.34 -2.63 -0.73
N PRO A 127 -15.67 -3.15 0.31
CA PRO A 127 -14.33 -3.70 0.22
C PRO A 127 -14.31 -5.00 -0.60
N SER A 128 -13.19 -5.25 -1.28
CA SER A 128 -13.05 -6.26 -2.33
C SER A 128 -13.45 -7.67 -1.86
N ASP A 129 -14.25 -8.39 -2.66
CA ASP A 129 -14.61 -9.81 -2.44
C ASP A 129 -13.44 -10.75 -2.80
N LEU A 130 -12.20 -10.26 -2.68
CA LEU A 130 -11.01 -11.06 -2.93
C LEU A 130 -11.07 -12.31 -2.06
N PRO A 131 -10.81 -13.50 -2.63
CA PRO A 131 -10.67 -14.70 -1.84
C PRO A 131 -9.56 -14.46 -0.81
N VAL A 132 -9.90 -14.66 0.47
CA VAL A 132 -8.92 -14.81 1.55
C VAL A 132 -7.94 -15.89 1.13
N GLY A 133 -6.65 -15.70 1.38
CA GLY A 133 -5.61 -16.66 1.01
C GLY A 133 -6.06 -18.10 1.29
N ALA A 134 -6.36 -18.85 0.23
CA ALA A 134 -6.55 -20.28 0.27
C ALA A 134 -5.18 -20.94 0.38
N ASP A 135 -4.44 -20.57 1.41
CA ASP A 135 -3.22 -21.20 1.89
C ASP A 135 -2.98 -20.71 3.32
N GLN A 136 -3.82 -21.17 4.24
CA GLN A 136 -3.47 -21.20 5.65
C GLN A 136 -2.85 -22.58 5.92
N PRO A 137 -1.53 -22.72 6.10
CA PRO A 137 -1.00 -23.86 6.82
C PRO A 137 -1.23 -23.58 8.31
N GLY A 138 -2.43 -23.87 8.82
CA GLY A 138 -2.68 -23.61 10.24
C GLY A 138 -4.14 -23.60 10.70
N SER A 139 -4.97 -24.52 10.23
CA SER A 139 -6.13 -24.91 11.05
C SER A 139 -6.55 -26.35 10.76
N VAL A 140 -6.71 -27.12 11.85
CA VAL A 140 -7.23 -28.50 11.98
C VAL A 140 -6.16 -29.61 11.80
N ALA A 141 -5.84 -30.49 12.75
CA ALA A 141 -6.41 -30.84 14.06
C ALA A 141 -5.38 -31.59 14.92
N GLU A 142 -5.34 -31.33 16.23
CA GLU A 142 -4.95 -32.34 17.22
C GLU A 142 -6.17 -33.25 17.48
N PRO A 143 -6.05 -34.58 17.30
CA PRO A 143 -6.91 -35.55 17.97
C PRO A 143 -6.41 -35.90 19.39
#